data_AF-A0AAN7LKW1-F1
#
_entry.id   AF-A0AAN7LKW1-F1
#
_cell.length_a   1.000
_cell.length_b   1.000
_cell.length_c   1.000
_cell.angle_alpha   90.00
_cell.angle_beta   90.00
_cell.angle_gamma   90.00
#
_symmetry.space_group_name_H-M   'P 1'
#
loop_
_entity.id
_entity.type
_entity.pdbx_description
1 polymer ?
#
loop_
_entity_poly.entity_id
_entity_poly.type
_entity_poly.pdbx_seq_one_letter_code
_entity_poly.pdbx_strand_id
1 'polypeptide(L)' 'MAVGDEPWHDFVNVVGKIHIYTKEEWRRWPLSCLEQSPAVMEASSKSSPSGPDSSPTVLSI' A
#
# COMPACT_ATOMS: atom_id res chain seq x y z
N MET A 1 -8.88 19.09 3.48
CA MET A 1 -9.17 20.20 4.40
C MET A 1 -10.29 19.75 5.34
N ALA A 2 -10.21 20.07 6.63
CA ALA A 2 -11.30 19.77 7.57
C ALA A 2 -12.37 20.87 7.48
N VAL A 3 -13.63 20.50 7.70
CA VAL A 3 -14.72 21.47 7.65
C VAL A 3 -14.64 22.34 8.90
N GLY A 4 -14.56 23.67 8.70
CA GLY A 4 -14.44 24.65 9.78
C GLY A 4 -13.08 25.35 9.87
N ASP A 5 -12.09 24.95 9.05
CA ASP A 5 -10.77 25.60 9.03
C ASP A 5 -10.81 27.02 8.43
N GLU A 6 -11.81 27.34 7.58
CA GLU A 6 -11.94 28.64 6.88
C GLU A 6 -13.28 29.34 7.17
N PRO A 7 -13.36 30.68 7.05
CA PRO A 7 -14.62 31.40 7.13
C PRO A 7 -15.65 30.86 6.14
N TRP A 8 -16.93 30.89 6.54
CA TRP A 8 -18.02 30.30 5.75
C TRP A 8 -18.04 30.77 4.29
N HIS A 9 -17.88 32.07 4.07
CA HIS A 9 -17.92 32.65 2.72
C HIS A 9 -16.79 32.15 1.82
N ASP A 10 -15.61 31.89 2.37
CA ASP A 10 -14.47 31.38 1.62
C ASP A 10 -14.61 29.87 1.40
N PHE A 11 -15.04 29.14 2.43
CA PHE A 11 -15.30 27.70 2.35
C PHE A 11 -16.28 27.34 1.23
N VAL A 12 -17.39 28.08 1.10
CA VAL A 12 -18.41 27.83 0.07
C VAL A 12 -17.86 27.98 -1.35
N ASN A 13 -16.89 28.87 -1.55
CA ASN A 13 -16.30 29.09 -2.87
C ASN A 13 -15.29 28.01 -3.28
N VAL A 14 -14.66 27.34 -2.30
CA VAL A 14 -13.58 26.37 -2.57
C VAL A 14 -14.01 24.91 -2.45
N VAL A 15 -15.12 24.62 -1.75
CA VAL A 15 -15.55 23.24 -1.49
C VAL A 15 -16.18 22.59 -2.73
N GLY A 16 -15.55 21.54 -3.25
CA GLY A 16 -16.11 20.74 -4.35
C GLY A 16 -16.91 19.51 -3.89
N LYS A 17 -16.54 18.93 -2.73
CA LYS A 17 -17.21 17.74 -2.15
C LYS A 17 -16.92 17.66 -0.66
N ILE A 18 -17.92 17.24 0.10
CA ILE A 18 -17.79 16.95 1.54
C ILE A 18 -17.86 15.44 1.72
N HIS A 19 -16.90 14.89 2.46
CA HIS A 19 -16.91 13.51 2.90
C HIS A 19 -17.17 13.47 4.40
N ILE A 20 -18.14 12.66 4.82
CA ILE A 20 -18.43 12.40 6.23
C ILE A 20 -17.83 11.03 6.54
N TYR A 21 -16.93 10.99 7.51
CA TYR A 21 -16.28 9.75 7.94
C TYR A 21 -16.84 9.29 9.27
N THR A 22 -17.10 7.99 9.38
CA THR A 22 -17.28 7.33 10.68
C THR A 22 -15.95 7.25 11.44
N LYS A 23 -16.01 6.98 12.74
CA LYS A 23 -14.82 6.84 13.58
C LYS A 23 -13.91 5.71 13.08
N GLU A 24 -14.50 4.62 12.62
CA GLU A 24 -13.82 3.44 12.12
C GLU A 24 -13.13 3.73 10.78
N GLU A 25 -13.78 4.47 9.89
CA GLU A 25 -13.18 4.92 8.63
C GLU A 25 -12.04 5.89 8.89
N TRP A 26 -12.24 6.88 9.76
CA TRP A 26 -11.19 7.83 10.12
C TRP A 26 -9.94 7.14 10.68
N ARG A 27 -10.12 6.13 11.54
CA ARG A 27 -9.00 5.35 12.11
C ARG A 27 -8.28 4.47 11.07
N ARG A 28 -8.98 4.05 10.02
CA ARG A 28 -8.42 3.20 8.97
C ARG A 28 -7.58 3.99 7.97
N TRP A 29 -7.83 5.28 7.84
CA TRP A 29 -7.00 6.12 7.00
C TRP A 29 -5.59 6.13 7.58
N PRO A 30 -4.59 5.63 6.83
CA PRO A 30 -3.22 5.70 7.29
C PRO A 30 -2.91 7.18 7.45
N LEU A 31 -2.58 7.58 8.68
CA LEU A 31 -1.99 8.88 8.94
C LEU A 31 -0.64 8.87 8.20
N SER A 32 -0.63 9.15 6.91
CA SER A 32 0.56 9.12 6.05
C SER A 32 1.58 10.21 6.42
N CYS A 33 1.42 10.82 7.59
CA CYS A 33 2.40 11.62 8.31
C CYS A 33 3.18 10.81 9.37
N LEU A 34 2.90 9.51 9.55
CA LEU A 34 3.77 8.57 10.26
C LEU A 34 4.72 7.95 9.23
N GLU A 35 5.98 8.32 9.35
CA GLU A 35 7.12 7.95 8.52
C GLU A 35 7.17 6.44 8.15
N GLN A 36 7.37 6.20 6.85
CA GLN A 36 8.03 5.06 6.20
C GLN A 36 7.73 3.61 6.66
N SER A 37 6.89 2.96 5.85
CA SER A 37 7.00 1.57 5.33
C SER A 37 7.92 0.57 6.06
N PRO A 38 7.36 -0.60 6.41
CA PRO A 38 7.97 -1.86 6.03
C PRO A 38 7.11 -2.52 4.96
N ALA A 39 7.69 -2.67 3.77
CA ALA A 39 7.14 -3.46 2.68
C ALA A 39 6.86 -4.89 3.19
N VAL A 40 5.58 -5.25 3.20
CA VAL A 40 5.15 -6.64 3.34
C VAL A 40 5.50 -7.39 2.06
N MET A 41 6.47 -8.29 2.13
CA MET A 41 6.52 -9.46 1.25
C MET A 41 6.69 -10.69 2.12
N GLU A 42 5.56 -11.24 2.58
CA GLU A 42 5.50 -12.63 2.99
C GLU A 42 4.93 -13.44 1.83
N ALA A 43 5.77 -14.29 1.23
CA ALA A 43 5.33 -15.46 0.50
C ALA A 43 6.19 -16.63 0.97
N SER A 44 5.80 -17.16 2.13
CA SER A 44 6.27 -18.45 2.62
C SER A 44 5.87 -19.54 1.62
N SER A 45 6.84 -20.07 0.89
CA SER A 45 6.77 -21.38 0.24
C SER A 45 8.04 -22.16 0.61
N LYS A 46 7.92 -23.02 1.62
CA LYS A 46 8.95 -23.96 2.03
C LYS A 46 8.86 -25.22 1.16
N SER A 47 9.97 -25.62 0.54
CA SER A 47 10.51 -26.99 0.62
C SER A 47 11.95 -27.02 0.08
N SER A 48 12.83 -27.71 0.81
CA SER A 48 14.30 -27.75 0.67
C SER A 48 14.77 -29.14 0.15
N PRO A 49 16.07 -29.50 0.14
CA PRO A 49 17.04 -29.32 -0.94
C PRO A 49 17.59 -30.66 -1.48
N SER A 50 17.98 -30.75 -2.76
CA SER A 50 18.86 -31.83 -3.27
C SER A 50 19.58 -31.34 -4.53
N GLY A 51 20.89 -31.06 -4.43
CA GLY A 51 21.77 -30.99 -5.60
C GLY A 51 22.40 -32.37 -5.86
N PRO A 52 23.63 -32.40 -6.42
CA PRO A 52 24.03 -32.10 -7.79
C PRO A 52 24.04 -33.38 -8.67
N ASP A 53 24.17 -33.29 -10.00
CA ASP A 53 25.08 -34.13 -10.83
C ASP A 53 24.74 -34.21 -12.34
N SER A 54 25.71 -33.76 -13.14
CA SER A 54 26.25 -34.32 -14.39
C SER A 54 25.38 -35.14 -15.36
N SER A 55 25.22 -34.67 -16.61
CA SER A 55 25.84 -35.29 -17.81
C SER A 55 25.46 -34.61 -19.14
N PRO A 56 26.34 -34.67 -20.17
CA PRO A 56 26.21 -33.92 -21.41
C PRO A 56 25.52 -34.73 -22.51
N THR A 57 24.87 -34.08 -23.49
CA THR A 57 24.73 -34.69 -24.83
C THR A 57 24.69 -33.60 -25.91
N VAL A 58 25.78 -33.58 -26.68
CA VAL A 58 25.89 -32.97 -28.01
C VAL A 58 25.11 -33.83 -29.01
N LEU A 59 24.29 -33.20 -29.87
CA LEU A 59 23.96 -33.69 -31.22
C LEU A 59 23.27 -32.55 -31.99
N SER A 60 24.06 -31.79 -32.76
CA SER A 60 23.54 -30.99 -33.87
C SER A 60 23.82 -31.76 -35.16
N ILE A 61 22.73 -32.08 -35.86
CA ILE A 61 22.66 -32.65 -37.23
C ILE A 61 23.42 -31.80 -38.26
#